data_AF-A0A1J6KVU9-F1
#
_entry.id   AF-A0A1J6KVU9-F1
#
_cell.length_a   1.000
_cell.length_b   1.000
_cell.length_c   1.000
_cell.angle_alpha   90.00
_cell.angle_beta   90.00
_cell.angle_gamma   90.00
#
_symmetry.space_group_name_H-M   'P 1'
#
loop_
_entity.id
_entity.type
_entity.pdbx_description
1 polymer ?
#
loop_
_entity_poly.entity_id
_entity_poly.type
_entity_poly.pdbx_seq_one_letter_code
_entity_poly.pdbx_strand_id
1 'polypeptide(L)'
;MQTNDVPTASEMFGAQSHIYKHTFHFANSMVLRCAIQLSIPDIIHNHKQPMTLFELVSELKLPPAKSNGIHRLMRLFVHSGFFATKSLDEISETQEGYVLTASSKMLLKSEIPNLLPFVSAMVDPVMVNPWNSLGDWFLGNKTNPFETAQGASMWEY
;
A
#
# COMPACT_ATOMS: atom_id res chain seq x y z
N MET A 1 21.93 -37.46 -24.20
CA MET A 1 20.58 -37.63 -23.66
C MET A 1 20.19 -36.30 -23.02
N GLN A 2 19.42 -35.46 -23.71
CA GLN A 2 18.81 -34.30 -23.07
C GLN A 2 17.63 -34.82 -22.26
N THR A 3 17.77 -34.86 -20.94
CA THR A 3 16.61 -34.98 -20.06
C THR A 3 15.80 -33.73 -20.26
N ASN A 4 14.62 -33.86 -20.86
CA ASN A 4 13.63 -32.80 -20.90
C ASN A 4 13.28 -32.47 -19.44
N ASP A 5 13.90 -31.41 -18.93
CA ASP A 5 13.72 -30.87 -17.58
C ASP A 5 12.38 -30.12 -17.54
N VAL A 6 11.29 -30.87 -17.76
CA VAL A 6 9.93 -30.34 -17.74
C VAL A 6 9.50 -30.30 -16.28
N PRO A 7 9.22 -29.11 -15.72
CA PRO A 7 8.82 -28.98 -14.33
C PRO A 7 7.53 -29.76 -14.07
N THR A 8 7.45 -30.38 -12.90
CA THR A 8 6.22 -31.03 -12.43
C THR A 8 5.11 -29.99 -12.21
N ALA A 9 3.85 -30.42 -12.21
CA ALA A 9 2.71 -29.53 -11.95
C ALA A 9 2.84 -28.77 -10.61
N SER A 10 3.41 -29.41 -9.59
CA SER A 10 3.67 -28.78 -8.28
C SER A 10 4.72 -27.67 -8.37
N GLU A 11 5.82 -27.91 -9.07
CA GLU A 11 6.87 -26.92 -9.30
C GLU A 11 6.36 -25.74 -10.12
N MET A 12 5.55 -26.00 -11.15
CA MET A 12 4.91 -24.95 -11.95
C MET A 12 3.96 -24.09 -11.09
N PHE A 13 3.18 -24.69 -10.20
CA PHE A 13 2.29 -23.95 -9.29
C PHE A 13 3.08 -23.10 -8.29
N GLY A 14 4.17 -23.65 -7.74
CA GLY A 14 5.09 -22.89 -6.88
C GLY A 14 5.70 -21.68 -7.60
N ALA A 15 6.17 -21.89 -8.83
CA ALA A 15 6.71 -20.83 -9.67
C ALA A 15 5.66 -19.76 -10.00
N GLN A 16 4.42 -20.16 -10.30
CA GLN A 16 3.31 -19.24 -10.56
C GLN A 16 2.99 -18.37 -9.34
N SER A 17 2.88 -18.96 -8.15
CA SER A 17 2.66 -18.22 -6.90
C SER A 17 3.79 -17.22 -6.62
N HIS A 18 5.04 -17.64 -6.85
CA HIS A 18 6.21 -16.79 -6.72
C HIS A 18 6.14 -15.58 -7.67
N ILE A 19 5.88 -15.81 -8.97
CA ILE A 19 5.74 -14.73 -9.96
C ILE A 19 4.63 -13.77 -9.55
N TYR A 20 3.44 -14.29 -9.20
CA TYR A 20 2.32 -13.44 -8.78
C TYR A 20 2.64 -12.59 -7.55
N LYS A 21 3.32 -13.14 -6.54
CA LYS A 21 3.74 -12.39 -5.37
C LYS A 21 4.58 -11.16 -5.75
N HIS A 22 5.53 -11.34 -6.67
CA HIS A 22 6.39 -10.24 -7.14
C HIS A 22 5.64 -9.27 -8.05
N THR A 23 4.84 -9.78 -9.00
CA THR A 23 4.03 -8.96 -9.90
C THR A 23 3.05 -8.06 -9.14
N PHE A 24 2.42 -8.53 -8.08
CA PHE A 24 1.43 -7.74 -7.33
C PHE A 24 2.03 -6.94 -6.16
N HIS A 25 3.33 -7.06 -5.86
CA HIS A 25 3.93 -6.41 -4.70
C HIS A 25 3.82 -4.87 -4.74
N PHE A 26 3.92 -4.26 -5.93
CA PHE A 26 3.78 -2.80 -6.10
C PHE A 26 2.40 -2.29 -5.65
N ALA A 27 1.36 -3.10 -5.79
CA ALA A 27 -0.01 -2.71 -5.44
C ALA A 27 -0.13 -2.37 -3.94
N ASN A 28 0.62 -3.05 -3.07
CA ASN A 28 0.66 -2.73 -1.64
C ASN A 28 1.19 -1.32 -1.38
N SER A 29 2.22 -0.90 -2.11
CA SER A 29 2.77 0.46 -1.99
C SER A 29 1.80 1.52 -2.52
N MET A 30 1.09 1.22 -3.62
CA MET A 30 0.09 2.14 -4.18
C MET A 30 -1.17 2.25 -3.31
N VAL A 31 -1.55 1.16 -2.67
CA VAL A 31 -2.61 1.15 -1.65
C VAL A 31 -2.19 1.99 -0.45
N LEU A 32 -0.95 1.86 0.05
CA LEU A 32 -0.44 2.69 1.13
C LEU A 32 -0.49 4.19 0.78
N ARG A 33 -0.09 4.55 -0.44
CA ARG A 33 -0.25 5.91 -0.96
C ARG A 33 -1.70 6.38 -0.91
N CYS A 34 -2.64 5.54 -1.34
CA CYS A 34 -4.07 5.86 -1.30
C CYS A 34 -4.55 6.14 0.14
N ALA A 35 -4.15 5.35 1.13
CA ALA A 35 -4.52 5.60 2.52
C ALA A 35 -3.98 6.94 3.06
N ILE A 36 -2.75 7.30 2.68
CA ILE A 36 -2.16 8.60 3.03
C ILE A 36 -2.94 9.74 2.36
N GLN A 37 -3.26 9.61 1.07
CA GLN A 37 -4.03 10.62 0.33
C GLN A 37 -5.43 10.81 0.94
N LEU A 38 -6.08 9.72 1.33
CA LEU A 38 -7.38 9.74 2.00
C LEU A 38 -7.30 10.11 3.49
N SER A 39 -6.09 10.31 4.03
CA SER A 39 -5.85 10.61 5.45
C SER A 39 -6.51 9.61 6.42
N ILE A 40 -6.60 8.33 6.00
CA ILE A 40 -7.23 7.28 6.81
C ILE A 40 -6.58 7.14 8.20
N PRO A 41 -5.22 7.14 8.34
CA PRO A 41 -4.61 7.06 9.66
C PRO A 41 -5.05 8.20 10.58
N ASP A 42 -5.04 9.45 10.10
CA ASP A 42 -5.45 10.62 10.87
C ASP A 42 -6.94 10.58 11.23
N ILE A 43 -7.81 10.15 10.31
CA ILE A 43 -9.25 10.01 10.54
C ILE A 43 -9.53 9.03 11.69
N ILE A 44 -8.92 7.84 11.66
CA ILE A 44 -9.06 6.84 12.72
C ILE A 44 -8.44 7.38 14.03
N HIS A 45 -7.29 8.07 13.96
CA HIS A 45 -6.66 8.68 15.13
C HIS A 45 -7.55 9.72 15.82
N ASN A 46 -8.21 10.56 15.03
CA ASN A 46 -8.99 11.69 15.52
C ASN A 46 -10.34 11.26 16.11
N HIS A 47 -10.83 10.08 15.74
CA HIS A 47 -12.07 9.51 16.28
C HIS A 47 -11.94 9.00 17.73
N LYS A 48 -10.71 8.76 18.22
CA LYS A 48 -10.39 8.39 19.62
C LYS A 48 -10.96 7.06 20.15
N GLN A 49 -11.79 6.38 19.38
CA GLN A 49 -12.34 5.04 19.65
C GLN A 49 -12.19 4.14 18.41
N PRO A 50 -12.39 2.81 18.51
CA PRO A 50 -12.40 1.96 17.33
C PRO A 50 -13.45 2.43 16.32
N MET A 51 -13.06 2.67 15.08
CA MET A 51 -13.93 3.27 14.05
C MET A 51 -14.54 2.20 13.16
N THR A 52 -15.86 2.14 13.05
CA THR A 52 -16.54 1.22 12.13
C THR A 52 -16.28 1.57 10.67
N LEU A 53 -16.50 0.60 9.78
CA LEU A 53 -16.47 0.86 8.32
C LEU A 53 -17.46 1.96 7.90
N PHE A 54 -18.65 1.99 8.52
CA PHE A 54 -19.67 2.97 8.19
C PHE A 54 -19.21 4.39 8.56
N GLU A 55 -18.69 4.57 9.78
CA GLU A 55 -18.13 5.86 10.23
C GLU A 55 -16.97 6.29 9.35
N LEU A 56 -16.05 5.38 9.01
CA LEU A 56 -14.93 5.69 8.12
C LEU A 56 -15.39 6.17 6.74
N VAL A 57 -16.36 5.47 6.12
CA VAL A 57 -16.91 5.87 4.82
C VAL A 57 -17.62 7.22 4.91
N SER A 58 -18.35 7.45 6.00
CA SER A 58 -19.03 8.71 6.27
C SER A 58 -18.04 9.88 6.42
N GLU A 59 -16.98 9.68 7.20
CA GLU A 59 -15.96 10.70 7.45
C GLU A 59 -15.13 11.01 6.20
N LEU A 60 -14.86 10.00 5.37
CA LEU A 60 -14.26 10.16 4.05
C LEU A 60 -15.19 10.83 3.03
N LYS A 61 -16.47 11.04 3.37
CA LYS A 61 -17.51 11.64 2.51
C LYS A 61 -17.64 10.92 1.16
N LEU A 62 -17.54 9.58 1.18
CA LEU A 62 -17.56 8.77 -0.04
C LEU A 62 -18.99 8.34 -0.42
N PRO A 63 -19.28 8.21 -1.73
CA PRO A 63 -20.53 7.60 -2.18
C PRO A 63 -20.68 6.17 -1.65
N PRO A 64 -21.90 5.72 -1.26
CA PRO A 64 -22.14 4.37 -0.77
C PRO A 64 -21.64 3.24 -1.70
N ALA A 65 -21.61 3.49 -3.01
CA ALA A 65 -21.08 2.56 -4.00
C ALA A 65 -19.58 2.21 -3.78
N LYS A 66 -18.82 3.07 -3.09
CA LYS A 66 -17.39 2.88 -2.81
C LYS A 66 -17.11 2.18 -1.47
N SER A 67 -18.13 1.94 -0.63
CA SER A 67 -17.97 1.31 0.69
C SER A 67 -17.29 -0.05 0.62
N ASN A 68 -17.68 -0.88 -0.37
CA ASN A 68 -17.05 -2.18 -0.60
C ASN A 68 -15.56 -2.07 -0.97
N GLY A 69 -15.17 -0.99 -1.66
CA GLY A 69 -13.77 -0.71 -1.98
C GLY A 69 -12.97 -0.38 -0.74
N ILE A 70 -13.49 0.50 0.13
CA ILE A 70 -12.86 0.85 1.41
C ILE A 70 -12.76 -0.38 2.33
N HIS A 71 -13.80 -1.21 2.38
CA HIS A 71 -13.75 -2.45 3.15
C HIS A 71 -12.61 -3.37 2.72
N ARG A 72 -12.44 -3.59 1.40
CA ARG A 72 -11.34 -4.41 0.87
C ARG A 72 -9.97 -3.79 1.16
N LEU A 73 -9.87 -2.47 1.05
CA LEU A 73 -8.66 -1.71 1.36
C LEU A 73 -8.26 -1.88 2.83
N MET A 74 -9.21 -1.68 3.76
CA MET A 74 -8.98 -1.84 5.19
C MET A 74 -8.62 -3.29 5.54
N ARG A 75 -9.27 -4.29 4.94
CA ARG A 75 -8.90 -5.69 5.14
C ARG A 75 -7.46 -5.99 4.74
N LEU A 76 -7.00 -5.43 3.62
CA LEU A 76 -5.61 -5.55 3.19
C LEU A 76 -4.67 -4.92 4.21
N PHE A 77 -4.97 -3.71 4.70
CA PHE A 77 -4.12 -3.06 5.71
C PHE A 77 -4.12 -3.75 7.07
N VAL A 78 -5.24 -4.35 7.47
CA VAL A 78 -5.29 -5.19 8.68
C VAL A 78 -4.39 -6.40 8.50
N HIS A 79 -4.50 -7.09 7.37
CA HIS A 79 -3.63 -8.22 7.04
C HIS A 79 -2.14 -7.82 6.98
N SER A 80 -1.82 -6.63 6.47
CA SER A 80 -0.45 -6.07 6.43
C SER A 80 0.01 -5.44 7.75
N GLY A 81 -0.81 -5.45 8.81
CA GLY A 81 -0.44 -4.96 10.13
C GLY A 81 -0.41 -3.44 10.31
N PHE A 82 -0.98 -2.66 9.37
CA PHE A 82 -1.14 -1.21 9.53
C PHE A 82 -2.33 -0.87 10.43
N PHE A 83 -3.40 -1.65 10.41
CA PHE A 83 -4.52 -1.50 11.34
C PHE A 83 -4.81 -2.82 12.02
N ALA A 84 -5.61 -2.78 13.08
CA ALA A 84 -6.20 -3.98 13.68
C ALA A 84 -7.71 -3.77 13.81
N THR A 85 -8.45 -4.86 13.96
CA THR A 85 -9.86 -4.81 14.33
C THR A 85 -10.01 -5.03 15.84
N LYS A 86 -10.99 -4.37 16.45
CA LYS A 86 -11.34 -4.51 17.85
C LYS A 86 -12.86 -4.61 17.97
N SER A 87 -13.36 -5.58 18.73
CA SER A 87 -14.80 -5.70 19.02
C SER A 87 -15.30 -4.44 19.74
N LEU A 88 -16.45 -3.93 19.31
CA LEU A 88 -17.11 -2.78 19.92
C LEU A 88 -17.96 -3.16 21.12
N ASP A 89 -18.51 -4.38 21.11
CA ASP A 89 -19.25 -4.98 22.21
C ASP A 89 -18.63 -6.33 22.60
N GLU A 90 -18.57 -6.63 23.89
CA GLU A 90 -18.15 -7.96 24.38
C GLU A 90 -19.18 -9.06 24.03
N ILE A 91 -20.40 -8.66 23.63
CA ILE A 91 -21.56 -9.55 23.44
C ILE A 91 -21.87 -9.78 21.96
N SER A 92 -21.55 -8.84 21.06
CA SER A 92 -21.75 -9.01 19.62
C SER A 92 -20.42 -9.06 18.88
N GLU A 93 -20.03 -10.25 18.43
CA GLU A 93 -18.86 -10.47 17.57
C GLU A 93 -18.99 -9.82 16.17
N THR A 94 -20.15 -9.23 15.85
CA THR A 94 -20.47 -8.75 14.51
C THR A 94 -20.10 -7.28 14.26
N GLN A 95 -19.84 -6.51 15.31
CA GLN A 95 -19.44 -5.10 15.18
C GLN A 95 -17.99 -4.90 15.59
N GLU A 96 -17.11 -4.88 14.59
CA GLU A 96 -15.69 -4.57 14.75
C GLU A 96 -15.38 -3.14 14.27
N GLY A 97 -14.56 -2.44 15.05
CA GLY A 97 -13.98 -1.15 14.69
C GLY A 97 -12.49 -1.27 14.36
N TYR A 98 -12.01 -0.41 13.47
CA TYR A 98 -10.59 -0.28 13.13
C TYR A 98 -9.85 0.54 14.16
N VAL A 99 -8.65 0.09 14.54
CA VAL A 99 -7.71 0.79 15.41
C VAL A 99 -6.33 0.87 14.77
N LEU A 100 -5.54 1.87 15.19
CA LEU A 100 -4.15 2.04 14.75
C LEU A 100 -3.23 1.02 15.41
N THR A 101 -2.27 0.51 14.64
CA THR A 101 -1.09 -0.21 15.16
C THR A 101 0.10 0.74 15.28
N ALA A 102 1.26 0.24 15.72
CA ALA A 102 2.49 1.04 15.73
C ALA A 102 2.83 1.57 14.31
N SER A 103 2.64 0.76 13.27
CA SER A 103 2.95 1.12 11.89
C SER A 103 2.12 2.30 11.38
N SER A 104 0.80 2.31 11.62
CA SER A 104 -0.04 3.44 11.19
C SER A 104 0.10 4.68 12.07
N LYS A 105 0.50 4.54 13.35
CA LYS A 105 0.85 5.70 14.19
C LYS A 105 2.05 6.47 13.63
N MET A 106 3.03 5.78 13.06
CA MET A 106 4.16 6.44 12.37
C MET A 106 3.75 7.18 11.08
N LEU A 107 2.51 7.05 10.62
CA LEU A 107 1.98 7.76 9.45
C LEU A 107 1.10 8.97 9.81
N LEU A 108 1.00 9.32 11.09
CA LEU A 108 0.20 10.45 11.54
C LEU A 108 0.91 11.77 11.26
N LYS A 109 0.14 12.78 10.83
CA LYS A 109 0.67 14.13 10.54
C LYS A 109 1.07 14.89 11.81
N SER A 110 0.33 14.67 12.89
CA SER A 110 0.44 15.44 14.14
C SER A 110 1.43 14.87 15.14
N GLU A 111 1.85 13.61 14.99
CA GLU A 111 2.73 12.94 15.97
C GLU A 111 4.18 12.89 15.46
N ILE A 112 5.14 13.07 16.36
CA ILE A 112 6.57 12.91 16.10
C ILE A 112 7.10 11.81 17.04
N PRO A 113 7.93 10.88 16.55
CA PRO A 113 8.43 10.76 15.19
C PRO A 113 7.38 10.20 14.21
N ASN A 114 7.41 10.67 12.96
CA ASN A 114 6.61 10.10 11.86
C ASN A 114 7.47 9.84 10.61
N LEU A 115 7.07 8.85 9.83
CA LEU A 115 7.63 8.46 8.53
C LEU A 115 6.80 8.98 7.36
N LEU A 116 5.74 9.74 7.64
CA LEU A 116 4.81 10.20 6.62
C LEU A 116 5.49 10.99 5.48
N PRO A 117 6.40 11.96 5.73
CA PRO A 117 7.11 12.66 4.66
C PRO A 117 7.94 11.71 3.79
N PHE A 118 8.64 10.77 4.41
CA PHE A 118 9.47 9.79 3.70
C PHE A 118 8.61 8.88 2.81
N VAL A 119 7.55 8.30 3.36
CA VAL A 119 6.65 7.43 2.59
C VAL A 119 6.00 8.21 1.46
N SER A 120 5.54 9.44 1.72
CA SER A 120 4.91 10.31 0.71
C SER A 120 5.87 10.61 -0.45
N ALA A 121 7.14 10.91 -0.17
CA ALA A 121 8.15 11.12 -1.19
C ALA A 121 8.42 9.86 -2.01
N MET A 122 8.54 8.68 -1.37
CA MET A 122 8.90 7.44 -2.06
C MET A 122 7.78 6.86 -2.92
N VAL A 123 6.51 7.14 -2.59
CA VAL A 123 5.35 6.70 -3.40
C VAL A 123 4.90 7.75 -4.41
N ASP A 124 5.55 8.91 -4.46
CA ASP A 124 5.25 9.94 -5.44
C ASP A 124 5.62 9.48 -6.88
N PRO A 125 4.84 9.83 -7.92
CA PRO A 125 5.15 9.44 -9.30
C PRO A 125 6.56 9.83 -9.75
N VAL A 126 7.09 10.94 -9.24
CA VAL A 126 8.47 11.38 -9.55
C VAL A 126 9.48 10.32 -9.14
N MET A 127 9.29 9.70 -7.97
CA MET A 127 10.16 8.64 -7.45
C MET A 127 9.80 7.24 -7.94
N VAL A 128 8.56 7.02 -8.38
CA VAL A 128 8.09 5.72 -8.87
C VAL A 128 8.37 5.51 -10.37
N ASN A 129 8.25 6.54 -11.21
CA ASN A 129 8.45 6.43 -12.65
C ASN A 129 9.85 5.94 -13.08
N PRO A 130 10.95 6.28 -12.39
CA PRO A 130 12.28 5.73 -12.69
C PRO A 130 12.31 4.19 -12.72
N TRP A 131 11.52 3.53 -11.87
CA TRP A 131 11.44 2.05 -11.85
C TRP A 131 10.82 1.47 -13.10
N ASN A 132 9.90 2.20 -13.74
CA ASN A 132 9.31 1.79 -15.03
C ASN A 132 10.29 1.97 -16.20
N SER A 133 11.32 2.82 -16.04
CA SER A 133 12.30 3.15 -17.08
C SER A 133 13.59 2.33 -16.98
N LEU A 134 13.64 1.31 -16.12
CA LEU A 134 14.85 0.50 -15.92
C LEU A 134 15.31 -0.20 -17.20
N GLY A 135 14.37 -0.74 -18.00
CA GLY A 135 14.69 -1.37 -19.28
C GLY A 135 15.30 -0.38 -20.27
N ASP A 136 14.66 0.77 -20.46
CA ASP A 136 15.13 1.84 -21.35
C ASP A 136 16.48 2.40 -20.88
N TRP A 137 16.70 2.49 -19.56
CA TRP A 137 17.98 2.90 -18.99
C TRP A 137 19.10 1.92 -19.34
N PHE A 138 18.89 0.61 -19.15
CA PHE A 138 19.89 -0.41 -19.48
C PHE A 138 20.23 -0.46 -20.97
N LEU A 139 19.26 -0.14 -21.84
CA LEU A 139 19.45 -0.08 -23.29
C LEU A 139 19.97 1.28 -23.78
N GLY A 140 19.92 2.30 -22.92
CA GLY A 140 20.26 3.68 -23.23
C GLY A 140 21.68 4.08 -22.83
N ASN A 141 21.95 5.39 -22.90
CA ASN A 141 23.24 6.00 -22.55
C ASN A 141 23.16 6.92 -21.32
N LYS A 142 21.98 7.00 -20.69
CA LYS A 142 21.71 7.86 -19.54
C LYS A 142 22.38 7.33 -18.29
N THR A 143 22.72 8.23 -17.36
CA THR A 143 23.56 7.86 -16.21
C THR A 143 22.80 7.02 -15.19
N ASN A 144 21.50 7.29 -15.01
CA ASN A 144 20.65 6.58 -14.06
C ASN A 144 19.18 6.51 -14.53
N PRO A 145 18.34 5.66 -13.91
CA PRO A 145 16.94 5.52 -14.28
C PRO A 145 16.11 6.79 -14.08
N PHE A 146 16.49 7.64 -13.12
CA PHE A 146 15.77 8.89 -12.86
C PHE A 146 15.91 9.86 -14.02
N GLU A 147 17.14 10.06 -14.51
CA GLU A 147 17.41 10.89 -15.68
C GLU A 147 16.71 10.34 -16.94
N THR A 148 16.62 9.02 -17.05
CA THR A 148 15.91 8.36 -18.15
C THR A 148 14.40 8.65 -18.11
N ALA A 149 13.79 8.63 -16.93
CA ALA A 149 12.36 8.87 -16.75
C ALA A 149 11.96 10.36 -16.77
N GLN A 150 12.80 11.23 -16.19
CA GLN A 150 12.48 12.64 -15.94
C GLN A 150 13.19 13.62 -16.88
N GLY A 151 14.20 13.15 -17.64
CA GLY A 151 14.96 13.97 -18.59
C GLY A 151 16.03 14.88 -17.96
N ALA A 152 16.06 14.98 -16.63
CA ALA A 152 17.05 15.75 -15.85
C ALA A 152 17.55 14.92 -14.67
N SER A 153 18.69 15.30 -14.08
CA SER A 153 19.16 14.63 -12.87
C SER A 153 18.25 14.93 -11.67
N MET A 154 18.29 14.07 -10.65
CA MET A 154 17.48 14.24 -9.43
C MET A 154 17.72 15.57 -8.71
N TRP A 155 18.92 16.14 -8.82
CA TRP A 155 19.28 17.40 -8.16
C TRP A 155 18.88 18.64 -8.96
N GLU A 156 18.55 18.47 -10.25
CA GLU A 156 18.12 19.56 -11.15
C GLU A 156 16.60 19.66 -11.28
N TYR A 157 15.87 18.58 -10.94
CA TYR A 157 14.40 18.52 -10.92
C TYR A 157 13.82 19.31 -9.75
#